data_AF-A0A2E3NS77-F1
#
_entry.id   AF-A0A2E3NS77-F1
#
_cell.length_a   1.000
_cell.length_b   1.000
_cell.length_c   1.000
_cell.angle_alpha   90.00
_cell.angle_beta   90.00
_cell.angle_gamma   90.00
#
_symmetry.space_group_name_H-M   'P 1'
#
loop_
_entity.id
_entity.type
_entity.pdbx_description
1 polymer ?
#
loop_
_entity_poly.entity_id
_entity_poly.type
_entity_poly.pdbx_seq_one_letter_code
_entity_poly.pdbx_strand_id
1 'polypeptide(L)'
;MAAVVLGAAHMVEQAREGQFTTAPLATAFGGFLLGTLPDLLEPATTPSHRATLHSVGALAVLGLAGWKLYQWEPEDATDQIIRWIGLVTAGAYAVHLFMDSQTPRGLPIL
;
A
#
# COMPACT_ATOMS: atom_id res chain seq x y z
N MET A 1 -6.25 10.40 3.22
CA MET A 1 -5.27 11.38 2.68
C MET A 1 -4.31 10.77 1.66
N ALA A 2 -3.72 9.59 1.92
CA ALA A 2 -2.75 8.96 1.00
C ALA A 2 -3.26 8.78 -0.45
N ALA A 3 -4.49 8.32 -0.64
CA ALA A 3 -5.14 8.17 -1.96
C ALA A 3 -5.17 9.47 -2.79
N VAL A 4 -5.51 10.59 -2.15
CA VAL A 4 -5.59 11.91 -2.80
C VAL A 4 -4.19 12.40 -3.19
N VAL A 5 -3.19 12.17 -2.33
CA VAL A 5 -1.80 12.51 -2.61
C VAL A 5 -1.25 11.71 -3.79
N LEU A 6 -1.53 10.40 -3.84
CA LEU A 6 -1.14 9.54 -4.96
C LEU A 6 -1.78 9.97 -6.29
N GLY A 7 -3.09 10.25 -6.27
CA GLY A 7 -3.78 10.79 -7.45
C GLY A 7 -3.22 12.13 -7.90
N ALA A 8 -2.96 13.07 -6.97
CA ALA A 8 -2.39 14.37 -7.28
C ALA A 8 -0.97 14.27 -7.84
N ALA A 9 -0.13 13.39 -7.27
CA ALA A 9 1.23 13.16 -7.75
C ALA A 9 1.23 12.62 -9.19
N HIS A 10 0.39 11.62 -9.48
CA HIS A 10 0.25 11.09 -10.83
C HIS A 10 -0.30 12.14 -11.81
N MET A 11 -1.23 12.99 -11.38
CA MET A 11 -1.70 14.11 -12.22
C MET A 11 -0.58 15.10 -12.56
N VAL A 12 0.29 15.42 -11.60
CA VAL A 12 1.46 16.29 -11.84
C VAL A 12 2.43 15.66 -12.82
N GLU A 13 2.66 14.34 -12.72
CA GLU A 13 3.49 13.59 -13.66
C GLU A 13 2.90 13.60 -15.08
N GLN A 14 1.60 13.31 -15.23
CA GLN A 14 0.94 13.38 -16.54
C GLN A 14 1.01 14.79 -17.15
N ALA A 15 0.80 15.82 -16.33
CA ALA A 15 0.90 17.20 -16.79
C ALA A 15 2.32 17.55 -17.29
N ARG A 16 3.38 16.97 -16.70
CA ARG A 16 4.77 17.12 -17.18
C ARG A 16 5.00 16.42 -18.50
N GLU A 17 4.30 15.31 -18.75
CA GLU A 17 4.35 14.56 -20.01
C GLU A 17 3.37 15.11 -21.08
N GLY A 18 2.63 16.18 -20.76
CA GLY A 18 1.63 16.77 -21.66
C GLY A 18 0.39 15.90 -21.85
N GLN A 19 0.17 14.91 -20.99
CA GLN A 19 -0.98 14.02 -21.03
C GLN A 19 -2.03 14.45 -20.00
N PHE A 20 -3.30 14.34 -20.36
CA PHE A 20 -4.42 14.51 -19.43
C PHE A 20 -5.38 13.35 -19.62
N THR A 21 -5.32 12.38 -18.73
CA THR A 21 -6.14 11.16 -18.77
C THR A 21 -6.89 10.96 -17.47
N THR A 22 -7.73 9.93 -17.39
CA THR A 22 -8.42 9.53 -16.15
C THR A 22 -7.56 8.63 -15.26
N ALA A 23 -6.34 8.27 -15.67
CA ALA A 23 -5.45 7.39 -14.91
C ALA A 23 -5.17 7.87 -13.47
N PRO A 24 -5.04 9.18 -13.17
CA PRO A 24 -4.87 9.66 -11.79
C PRO A 24 -6.06 9.33 -10.88
N LEU A 25 -7.29 9.25 -11.41
CA LEU A 25 -8.47 8.83 -10.63
C LEU A 25 -8.40 7.34 -10.29
N ALA A 26 -7.99 6.50 -11.26
CA ALA A 26 -7.77 5.08 -11.03
C ALA A 26 -6.65 4.86 -9.99
N THR A 27 -5.58 5.65 -10.03
CA THR A 27 -4.50 5.63 -9.03
C THR A 27 -5.00 6.04 -7.65
N ALA A 28 -5.79 7.11 -7.56
CA ALA A 28 -6.37 7.53 -6.29
C ALA A 28 -7.28 6.44 -5.71
N PHE A 29 -8.14 5.86 -6.54
CA PHE A 29 -9.06 4.80 -6.12
C PHE A 29 -8.32 3.51 -5.71
N GLY A 30 -7.33 3.08 -6.49
CA GLY A 30 -6.48 1.94 -6.14
C GLY A 30 -5.70 2.17 -4.85
N GLY A 31 -5.13 3.37 -4.67
CA GLY A 31 -4.45 3.76 -3.45
C GLY A 31 -5.38 3.80 -2.23
N PHE A 32 -6.65 4.17 -2.42
CA PHE A 32 -7.68 4.08 -1.37
C PHE A 32 -7.93 2.63 -0.99
N LEU A 33 -8.29 1.78 -1.95
CA LEU A 33 -8.63 0.38 -1.68
C LEU A 33 -7.48 -0.36 -1.00
N LEU A 34 -6.27 -0.27 -1.58
CA LEU A 34 -5.10 -0.99 -1.09
C LEU A 34 -4.56 -0.41 0.22
N GLY A 35 -4.66 0.92 0.42
CA GLY A 35 -4.27 1.56 1.67
C GLY A 35 -5.22 1.23 2.83
N THR A 36 -6.52 1.02 2.55
CA THR A 36 -7.51 0.62 3.58
C THR A 36 -7.56 -0.88 3.86
N LEU A 37 -6.82 -1.69 3.10
CA LEU A 37 -6.78 -3.14 3.25
C LEU A 37 -6.50 -3.61 4.70
N PRO A 38 -5.50 -3.08 5.43
CA PRO A 38 -5.27 -3.47 6.82
C PRO A 38 -6.45 -3.17 7.74
N ASP A 39 -7.09 -2.02 7.58
CA ASP A 39 -8.26 -1.62 8.38
C ASP A 39 -9.48 -2.50 8.09
N LEU A 40 -9.62 -3.01 6.86
CA LEU A 40 -10.69 -3.94 6.50
C LEU A 40 -10.45 -5.34 7.10
N LEU A 41 -9.20 -5.79 7.10
CA LEU A 41 -8.81 -7.12 7.58
C LEU A 41 -8.74 -7.19 9.12
N GLU A 42 -8.36 -6.08 9.79
CA GLU A 42 -8.32 -5.95 11.25
C GLU A 42 -9.04 -4.65 11.68
N PRO A 43 -10.39 -4.62 11.67
CA PRO A 43 -11.15 -3.44 12.02
C PRO A 43 -10.98 -3.08 13.51
N ALA A 44 -10.99 -1.78 13.80
CA ALA A 44 -10.88 -1.27 15.16
C ALA A 44 -12.19 -1.49 15.96
N THR A 45 -12.36 -2.70 16.51
CA THR A 45 -13.53 -3.03 17.36
C THR A 45 -13.39 -2.53 18.78
N THR A 46 -12.16 -2.32 19.26
CA THR A 46 -11.83 -1.63 20.52
C THR A 46 -10.56 -0.79 20.33
N PRO A 47 -10.29 0.22 21.18
CA PRO A 47 -9.10 1.07 21.06
C PRO A 47 -7.77 0.32 21.05
N SER A 48 -7.77 -0.94 21.50
CA SER A 48 -6.58 -1.79 21.63
C SER A 48 -6.55 -3.02 20.73
N HIS A 49 -7.54 -3.23 19.85
CA HIS A 49 -7.64 -4.46 19.07
C HIS A 49 -6.69 -4.54 17.86
N ARG A 50 -6.05 -3.43 17.48
CA ARG A 50 -5.06 -3.40 16.40
C ARG A 50 -3.75 -3.97 16.92
N ALA A 51 -3.48 -5.23 16.63
CA ALA A 51 -2.30 -5.92 17.15
C ALA A 51 -1.57 -6.72 16.07
N THR A 52 -2.27 -7.46 15.22
CA THR A 52 -1.64 -8.45 14.36
C THR A 52 -1.25 -7.84 13.01
N LEU A 53 -2.23 -7.23 12.33
CA LEU A 53 -2.04 -6.64 11.01
C LEU A 53 -1.45 -5.23 11.09
N HIS A 54 -1.58 -4.57 12.24
CA HIS A 54 -0.98 -3.28 12.52
C HIS A 54 0.31 -3.36 13.33
N SER A 55 1.16 -4.36 13.11
CA SER A 55 2.39 -4.59 13.89
C SER A 55 3.68 -4.34 13.14
N VAL A 56 4.78 -4.27 13.90
CA VAL A 56 6.14 -4.35 13.36
C VAL A 56 6.36 -5.68 12.62
N GLY A 57 5.78 -6.78 13.11
CA GLY A 57 5.84 -8.08 12.45
C GLY A 57 5.18 -8.06 11.08
N ALA A 58 3.99 -7.46 10.95
CA ALA A 58 3.31 -7.28 9.67
C ALA A 58 4.16 -6.45 8.70
N LEU A 59 4.77 -5.35 9.17
CA LEU A 59 5.66 -4.53 8.35
C LEU A 59 6.88 -5.32 7.87
N ALA A 60 7.49 -6.14 8.73
CA ALA A 60 8.62 -6.99 8.36
C ALA A 60 8.23 -8.04 7.32
N VAL A 61 7.08 -8.70 7.50
CA VAL A 61 6.56 -9.69 6.53
C VAL A 61 6.30 -9.03 5.18
N LEU A 62 5.68 -7.86 5.15
CA LEU A 62 5.45 -7.09 3.92
C LEU A 62 6.76 -6.70 3.25
N GLY A 63 7.76 -6.27 4.01
CA GLY A 63 9.09 -5.95 3.48
C GLY A 63 9.78 -7.16 2.85
N LEU A 64 9.76 -8.31 3.53
CA LEU A 64 10.34 -9.56 3.03
C LEU A 64 9.58 -10.10 1.81
N ALA A 65 8.26 -10.09 1.85
CA ALA A 65 7.42 -10.52 0.74
C ALA A 65 7.59 -9.60 -0.47
N GLY A 66 7.59 -8.28 -0.26
CA GLY A 66 7.86 -7.29 -1.29
C GLY A 66 9.24 -7.44 -1.90
N TRP A 67 10.27 -7.71 -1.08
CA TRP A 67 11.62 -7.98 -1.58
C TRP A 67 11.70 -9.25 -2.43
N LYS A 68 11.09 -10.35 -1.99
CA LYS A 68 11.01 -11.60 -2.77
C LYS A 68 10.26 -11.39 -4.08
N LEU A 69 9.13 -10.68 -4.04
CA LEU A 69 8.33 -10.37 -5.22
C LEU A 69 9.07 -9.43 -6.18
N TYR A 70 9.89 -8.52 -5.65
CA TYR A 70 10.74 -7.66 -6.45
C TYR A 70 11.87 -8.43 -7.14
N GLN A 71 12.44 -9.44 -6.50
CA GLN A 71 13.48 -10.28 -7.10
C GLN A 71 12.92 -11.36 -8.04
N TRP A 72 11.65 -11.71 -7.91
CA TRP A 72 11.01 -12.68 -8.79
C TRP A 72 10.97 -12.19 -10.24
N GLU A 73 11.50 -13.00 -11.15
CA GLU A 73 11.44 -12.79 -12.59
C GLU A 73 10.15 -13.45 -13.15
N PRO A 74 9.18 -12.66 -13.62
CA PRO A 74 7.92 -13.19 -14.14
C PRO A 74 8.14 -13.88 -15.51
N GLU A 75 7.52 -15.05 -15.71
CA GLU A 75 7.72 -15.85 -16.92
C GLU A 75 6.78 -15.42 -18.05
N ASP A 76 5.60 -14.90 -17.69
CA ASP A 76 4.56 -14.48 -18.63
C ASP A 76 3.88 -13.15 -18.26
N ALA A 77 2.85 -12.77 -19.03
CA ALA A 77 2.10 -11.54 -18.79
C ALA A 77 1.24 -11.60 -17.51
N THR A 78 0.74 -12.78 -17.14
CA THR A 78 -0.02 -12.98 -15.91
C THR A 78 0.88 -12.79 -14.70
N ASP A 79 2.08 -13.35 -14.73
CA ASP A 79 3.09 -13.18 -13.69
C ASP A 79 3.51 -11.72 -13.52
N GLN A 80 3.66 -10.98 -14.63
CA GLN A 80 3.93 -9.55 -14.59
C GLN A 80 2.82 -8.77 -13.88
N ILE A 81 1.56 -9.09 -14.16
CA ILE A 81 0.40 -8.47 -13.50
C ILE A 81 0.38 -8.83 -12.02
N ILE A 82 0.61 -10.11 -11.66
CA ILE A 82 0.67 -10.56 -10.26
C ILE A 82 1.78 -9.82 -9.50
N ARG A 83 2.98 -9.75 -10.08
CA ARG A 83 4.11 -9.02 -9.49
C ARG A 83 3.77 -7.56 -9.27
N TRP A 84 3.17 -6.91 -10.26
CA TRP A 84 2.76 -5.51 -10.15
C TRP A 84 1.72 -5.31 -9.05
N ILE A 85 0.62 -6.08 -9.06
CA ILE A 85 -0.44 -5.98 -8.03
C ILE A 85 0.14 -6.22 -6.63
N GLY A 86 0.97 -7.26 -6.48
CA GLY A 86 1.56 -7.59 -5.18
C GLY A 86 2.52 -6.52 -4.68
N LEU A 87 3.35 -5.93 -5.54
CA LEU A 87 4.25 -4.84 -5.15
C LEU A 87 3.49 -3.58 -4.75
N VAL A 88 2.46 -3.21 -5.51
CA VAL A 88 1.60 -2.06 -5.19
C VAL A 88 0.86 -2.30 -3.86
N THR A 89 0.30 -3.49 -3.65
CA THR A 89 -0.40 -3.85 -2.41
C THR A 89 0.54 -3.83 -1.21
N ALA A 90 1.72 -4.44 -1.33
CA ALA A 90 2.71 -4.49 -0.26
C ALA A 90 3.21 -3.07 0.09
N GLY A 91 3.47 -2.23 -0.92
CA GLY A 91 3.89 -0.85 -0.72
C GLY A 91 2.81 0.02 -0.06
N ALA A 92 1.56 -0.06 -0.54
CA ALA A 92 0.45 0.69 0.03
C ALA A 92 0.21 0.33 1.51
N TYR A 93 0.26 -0.96 1.82
CA TYR A 93 0.13 -1.45 3.20
C TYR A 93 1.34 -1.01 4.05
N ALA A 94 2.56 -1.15 3.57
CA ALA A 94 3.74 -0.69 4.30
C ALA A 94 3.68 0.81 4.62
N VAL A 95 3.18 1.66 3.70
CA VAL A 95 2.95 3.09 3.94
C VAL A 95 1.89 3.31 5.03
N HIS A 96 0.80 2.56 5.02
CA HIS A 96 -0.22 2.62 6.09
C HIS A 96 0.39 2.29 7.46
N LEU A 97 1.16 1.20 7.57
CA LEU A 97 1.85 0.83 8.81
C LEU A 97 2.89 1.86 9.23
N PHE A 98 3.60 2.44 8.26
CA PHE A 98 4.52 3.53 8.54
C PHE A 98 3.77 4.73 9.11
N MET A 99 2.61 5.11 8.57
CA MET A 99 1.76 6.16 9.14
C MET A 99 1.29 5.82 10.56
N ASP A 100 0.85 4.59 10.81
CA ASP A 100 0.44 4.12 12.14
C ASP A 100 1.59 4.16 13.16
N SER A 101 2.82 3.88 12.71
CA SER A 101 4.03 3.99 13.55
C SER A 101 4.32 5.40 14.06
N GLN A 102 3.83 6.43 13.37
CA GLN A 102 4.01 7.83 13.74
C GLN A 102 2.92 8.34 14.70
N THR A 103 1.92 7.51 15.03
CA THR A 103 0.93 7.84 16.04
C THR A 103 1.51 7.66 17.45
N PRO A 104 0.97 8.32 18.49
CA PRO A 104 1.42 8.12 19.87
C PRO A 104 1.36 6.66 20.35
N ARG A 105 0.50 5.84 19.74
CA ARG A 105 0.37 4.41 20.04
C ARG A 105 1.47 3.57 19.37
N GLY A 106 1.98 4.03 18.22
CA GLY A 106 2.96 3.31 17.41
C GLY A 106 2.44 1.97 16.89
N LEU A 107 3.36 1.16 16.36
CA LEU A 107 3.11 -0.23 15.98
C LEU A 107 3.44 -1.16 17.16
N PRO A 108 2.54 -2.07 17.57
CA PRO A 108 2.87 -3.12 18.53
C PRO A 108 3.99 -4.03 18.02
N ILE A 109 4.80 -4.48 18.98
CA ILE A 109 5.75 -5.58 18.78
C ILE A 109 4.98 -6.86 19.14
N LEU A 110 4.84 -7.78 18.17
CA LEU A 110 4.22 -9.09 18.38
C LEU A 110 5.15 -10.04 19.14
#